data_AF-A0A0L7LK23-F1
#
_entry.id   AF-A0A0L7LK23-F1
#
_cell.length_a   1.000
_cell.length_b   1.000
_cell.length_c   1.000
_cell.angle_alpha   90.00
_cell.angle_beta   90.00
_cell.angle_gamma   90.00
#
_symmetry.space_group_name_H-M   'P 1'
#
loop_
_entity.id
_entity.type
_entity.pdbx_description
1 polymer ?
#
loop_
_entity_poly.entity_id
_entity_poly.type
_entity_poly.pdbx_seq_one_letter_code
_entity_poly.pdbx_strand_id
1 'polypeptide(L)'
;MTKLVLIFTFALITIAKSNDIKVGFASAQSRRIYSEIKQADPALWKRTDDVVIQAPQNEIISAVYVTDLRDDKDGEAFIESGGVGMKSVTIGLKSPTILRGYKFEVEVYGNDPNLNGNGRYLSKGGYQHCKTVIVGQTSDYNGQVRKVFEKNIEATAIPFIKREEEIYFEYPQGDQRIKGIAIKDLEGGEAEPSINRGGLGFNFVNVKVKSARGSGYKILVEVYA
;
A
#
# COMPACT_ATOMS: atom_id res chain seq x y z
N MET A 1 44.71 37.99 20.31
CA MET A 1 43.73 36.99 20.79
C MET A 1 42.38 37.27 20.13
N THR A 2 42.13 36.70 18.96
CA THR A 2 40.88 36.86 18.21
C THR A 2 39.95 35.69 18.55
N LYS A 3 38.80 35.98 19.18
CA LYS A 3 37.79 34.99 19.52
C LYS A 3 37.04 34.57 18.25
N LEU A 4 37.16 33.30 17.88
CA LEU A 4 36.35 32.67 16.84
C LEU A 4 34.98 32.34 17.47
N VAL A 5 33.93 33.05 17.08
CA VAL A 5 32.55 32.75 17.49
C VAL A 5 31.98 31.74 16.51
N LEU A 6 31.75 30.52 16.99
CA LEU A 6 31.21 29.41 16.21
C LEU A 6 29.68 29.45 16.31
N ILE A 7 29.01 29.93 15.27
CA ILE A 7 27.54 29.96 15.20
C ILE A 7 27.06 28.56 14.81
N PHE A 8 26.47 27.84 15.76
CA PHE A 8 25.83 26.54 15.55
C PHE A 8 24.42 26.76 14.99
N THR A 9 24.25 26.64 13.67
CA THR A 9 22.94 26.67 13.02
C THR A 9 22.25 25.32 13.24
N PHE A 10 21.30 25.26 14.19
CA PHE A 10 20.42 24.11 14.36
C PHE A 10 19.46 24.02 13.16
N ALA A 11 19.72 23.09 12.24
CA ALA A 11 18.77 22.73 11.20
C ALA A 11 17.60 21.96 11.83
N LEU A 12 16.44 22.59 11.93
CA LEU A 12 15.20 21.92 12.31
C LEU A 12 14.79 20.96 11.18
N ILE A 13 15.05 19.67 11.38
CA ILE A 13 14.57 18.61 10.49
C ILE A 13 13.12 18.32 10.89
N THR A 14 12.16 18.88 10.16
CA THR A 14 10.74 18.53 10.33
C THR A 14 10.48 17.18 9.67
N ILE A 15 10.15 16.17 10.47
CA ILE A 15 9.69 14.87 9.96
C ILE A 15 8.21 15.04 9.57
N ALA A 16 7.93 15.17 8.27
CA ALA A 16 6.56 15.16 7.76
C ALA A 16 6.02 13.74 7.83
N LYS A 17 5.14 13.46 8.80
CA LYS A 17 4.37 12.22 8.85
C LYS A 17 3.14 12.42 7.97
N SER A 18 3.01 11.64 6.91
CA SER A 18 1.82 11.64 6.06
C SER A 18 1.22 10.25 6.03
N ASN A 19 -0.09 10.18 6.23
CA ASN A 19 -0.89 8.96 6.07
C ASN A 19 -1.56 8.90 4.68
N ASP A 20 -1.05 9.66 3.71
CA ASP A 20 -1.54 9.60 2.33
C ASP A 20 -1.30 8.21 1.73
N ILE A 21 -2.24 7.72 0.93
CA ILE A 21 -2.10 6.49 0.16
C ILE A 21 -1.68 6.86 -1.26
N LYS A 22 -0.58 6.25 -1.74
CA LYS A 22 -0.24 6.24 -3.16
C LYS A 22 0.09 4.83 -3.61
N VAL A 23 -0.87 4.16 -4.23
CA VAL A 23 -0.73 2.77 -4.70
C VAL A 23 -0.94 2.73 -6.21
N GLY A 24 -0.06 2.01 -6.91
CA GLY A 24 -0.08 1.92 -8.37
C GLY A 24 0.50 3.14 -9.07
N PHE A 25 0.25 3.23 -10.37
CA PHE A 25 0.81 4.26 -11.23
C PHE A 25 -0.22 4.76 -12.24
N ALA A 26 -0.53 6.06 -12.19
CA ALA A 26 -1.32 6.72 -13.20
C ALA A 26 -0.42 7.04 -14.41
N SER A 27 -0.51 6.22 -15.45
CA SER A 27 0.18 6.45 -16.72
C SER A 27 -0.59 7.45 -17.59
N ALA A 28 -0.01 7.88 -18.71
CA ALA A 28 -0.71 8.70 -19.70
C ALA A 28 -1.99 8.04 -20.26
N GLN A 29 -2.11 6.72 -20.15
CA GLN A 29 -3.29 5.95 -20.58
C GLN A 29 -4.31 5.73 -19.44
N SER A 30 -3.90 5.98 -18.19
CA SER A 30 -4.77 5.81 -17.04
C SER A 30 -5.82 6.92 -17.01
N ARG A 31 -7.09 6.54 -17.00
CA ARG A 31 -8.21 7.47 -16.88
C ARG A 31 -8.61 7.60 -15.42
N ARG A 32 -8.79 8.83 -14.94
CA ARG A 32 -9.38 9.04 -13.61
C ARG A 32 -10.85 8.62 -13.65
N ILE A 33 -11.18 7.54 -12.93
CA ILE A 33 -12.52 6.96 -12.86
C ILE A 33 -13.29 7.43 -11.63
N TYR A 34 -12.59 7.93 -10.61
CA TYR A 34 -13.16 8.53 -9.42
C TYR A 34 -12.28 9.67 -8.93
N SER A 35 -12.92 10.75 -8.46
CA SER A 35 -12.27 11.92 -7.88
C SER A 35 -13.28 12.64 -7.01
N GLU A 36 -13.13 12.56 -5.69
CA GLU A 36 -14.04 13.22 -4.76
C GLU A 36 -13.30 13.62 -3.48
N ILE A 37 -13.72 14.74 -2.90
CA ILE A 37 -13.31 15.14 -1.55
C ILE A 37 -14.31 14.57 -0.55
N LYS A 38 -13.86 13.64 0.29
CA LYS A 38 -14.62 13.11 1.42
C LYS A 38 -14.29 13.91 2.67
N GLN A 39 -15.32 14.44 3.33
CA GLN A 39 -15.14 15.20 4.56
C GLN A 39 -16.21 14.84 5.59
N ALA A 40 -15.82 14.88 6.85
CA ALA A 40 -16.73 14.72 7.97
C ALA A 40 -16.36 15.71 9.07
N ASP A 41 -17.36 16.40 9.63
CA ASP A 41 -17.16 17.32 10.75
C ASP A 41 -16.86 16.56 12.05
N PRO A 42 -16.16 17.20 13.01
CA PRO A 42 -15.96 16.68 14.37
C PRO A 42 -17.23 16.09 15.01
N ALA A 43 -17.09 14.97 15.70
CA ALA A 43 -18.19 14.33 16.44
C ALA A 43 -17.70 13.69 17.73
N LEU A 44 -18.61 13.37 18.66
CA LEU A 44 -18.30 12.66 19.90
C LEU A 44 -17.92 11.18 19.71
N TRP A 45 -17.84 10.71 18.47
CA TRP A 45 -17.38 9.38 18.08
C TRP A 45 -16.38 9.49 16.92
N LYS A 46 -15.60 8.43 16.68
CA LYS A 46 -14.64 8.39 15.56
C LYS A 46 -15.44 8.37 14.26
N ARG A 47 -15.13 9.28 13.33
CA ARG A 47 -15.75 9.26 12.01
C ARG A 47 -15.12 8.14 11.20
N THR A 48 -15.96 7.38 10.50
CA THR A 48 -15.56 6.28 9.61
C THR A 48 -16.41 6.35 8.35
N ASP A 49 -15.81 6.13 7.20
CA ASP A 49 -16.51 6.02 5.90
C ASP A 49 -15.77 5.06 4.98
N ASP A 50 -16.52 4.32 4.17
CA ASP A 50 -16.00 3.33 3.25
C ASP A 50 -16.41 3.70 1.82
N VAL A 51 -15.42 4.01 0.99
CA VAL A 51 -15.63 4.41 -0.40
C VAL A 51 -15.38 3.21 -1.28
N VAL A 52 -16.43 2.73 -1.95
CA VAL A 52 -16.35 1.62 -2.91
C VAL A 52 -16.36 2.17 -4.33
N ILE A 53 -15.30 1.88 -5.09
CA ILE A 53 -15.17 2.29 -6.50
C ILE A 53 -15.08 1.04 -7.36
N GLN A 54 -15.86 0.99 -8.44
CA GLN A 54 -15.80 -0.05 -9.45
C GLN A 54 -15.25 0.51 -10.76
N ALA A 55 -14.29 -0.20 -11.35
CA ALA A 55 -13.74 0.12 -12.66
C ALA A 55 -14.79 -0.18 -13.75
N PRO A 56 -15.07 0.78 -14.65
CA PRO A 56 -16.11 0.62 -15.66
C PRO A 56 -15.68 -0.31 -16.80
N GLN A 57 -16.66 -0.93 -17.44
CA GLN A 57 -16.46 -1.78 -18.63
C GLN A 57 -15.35 -2.82 -18.44
N ASN A 58 -14.36 -2.84 -19.32
CA ASN A 58 -13.22 -3.75 -19.27
C ASN A 58 -12.02 -3.19 -18.47
N GLU A 59 -12.09 -1.96 -17.97
CA GLU A 59 -10.99 -1.35 -17.22
C GLU A 59 -10.68 -2.09 -15.91
N ILE A 60 -9.43 -2.05 -15.49
CA ILE A 60 -8.97 -2.45 -14.15
C ILE A 60 -8.37 -1.23 -13.47
N ILE A 61 -8.36 -1.22 -12.14
CA ILE A 61 -7.78 -0.13 -11.37
C ILE A 61 -6.27 -0.10 -11.61
N SER A 62 -5.72 1.03 -12.04
CA SER A 62 -4.29 1.23 -12.27
C SER A 62 -3.61 2.00 -11.14
N ALA A 63 -4.34 2.88 -10.44
CA ALA A 63 -3.82 3.62 -9.29
C ALA A 63 -4.93 4.05 -8.33
N VAL A 64 -4.57 4.19 -7.05
CA VAL A 64 -5.41 4.72 -5.98
C VAL A 64 -4.58 5.73 -5.20
N TYR A 65 -5.04 6.99 -5.18
CA TYR A 65 -4.44 8.09 -4.44
C TYR A 65 -5.44 8.58 -3.39
N VAL A 66 -5.02 8.63 -2.14
CA VAL A 66 -5.78 9.23 -1.04
C VAL A 66 -4.89 10.25 -0.37
N THR A 67 -5.30 11.50 -0.40
CA THR A 67 -4.54 12.61 0.17
C THR A 67 -5.32 13.20 1.34
N ASP A 68 -4.78 13.17 2.55
CA ASP A 68 -5.33 13.93 3.68
C ASP A 68 -5.14 15.40 3.37
N LEU A 69 -6.22 16.16 3.23
CA LEU A 69 -6.16 17.58 2.89
C LEU A 69 -5.98 18.48 4.12
N ARG A 70 -5.81 17.91 5.31
CA ARG A 70 -5.57 18.67 6.53
C ARG A 70 -4.09 18.96 6.72
N ASP A 71 -3.80 20.05 7.42
CA ASP A 71 -2.44 20.49 7.69
C ASP A 71 -1.66 19.49 8.57
N ASP A 72 -2.38 18.79 9.47
CA ASP A 72 -1.80 17.83 10.41
C ASP A 72 -1.55 16.44 9.81
N LYS A 73 -2.16 16.11 8.66
CA LYS A 73 -1.99 14.85 7.91
C LYS A 73 -2.14 13.58 8.77
N ASP A 74 -2.85 13.68 9.88
CA ASP A 74 -2.92 12.64 10.90
C ASP A 74 -4.10 11.66 10.71
N GLY A 75 -4.78 11.76 9.57
CA GLY A 75 -6.01 11.03 9.27
C GLY A 75 -5.69 9.61 8.88
N GLU A 76 -6.59 8.70 9.16
CA GLU A 76 -6.34 7.29 8.88
C GLU A 76 -7.05 6.89 7.60
N ALA A 77 -6.29 6.61 6.54
CA ALA A 77 -6.79 6.02 5.31
C ALA A 77 -6.15 4.63 5.09
N PHE A 78 -6.93 3.66 4.59
CA PHE A 78 -6.41 2.35 4.23
C PHE A 78 -7.26 1.70 3.12
N ILE A 79 -6.69 0.73 2.40
CA ILE A 79 -7.44 -0.10 1.47
C ILE A 79 -8.01 -1.28 2.23
N GLU A 80 -9.34 -1.43 2.24
CA GLU A 80 -10.00 -2.55 2.92
C GLU A 80 -10.00 -3.81 2.08
N SER A 81 -10.27 -3.66 0.77
CA SER A 81 -10.30 -4.77 -0.19
C SER A 81 -10.17 -4.27 -1.63
N GLY A 82 -9.78 -5.18 -2.54
CA GLY A 82 -9.57 -4.85 -3.95
C GLY A 82 -8.27 -4.05 -4.19
N GLY A 83 -8.32 -3.09 -5.11
CA GLY A 83 -7.19 -2.20 -5.40
C GLY A 83 -6.61 -2.35 -6.80
N VAL A 84 -5.34 -2.00 -6.96
CA VAL A 84 -4.67 -1.99 -8.28
C VAL A 84 -4.63 -3.39 -8.88
N GLY A 85 -4.95 -3.50 -10.17
CA GLY A 85 -5.10 -4.76 -10.90
C GLY A 85 -6.48 -5.39 -10.79
N MET A 86 -7.38 -4.84 -9.97
CA MET A 86 -8.71 -5.39 -9.70
C MET A 86 -9.82 -4.56 -10.35
N LYS A 87 -11.04 -5.12 -10.38
CA LYS A 87 -12.25 -4.43 -10.86
C LYS A 87 -12.85 -3.47 -9.86
N SER A 88 -12.47 -3.54 -8.60
CA SER A 88 -12.99 -2.67 -7.56
C SER A 88 -11.95 -2.40 -6.48
N VAL A 89 -12.16 -1.33 -5.72
CA VAL A 89 -11.42 -1.00 -4.51
C VAL A 89 -12.39 -0.47 -3.47
N THR A 90 -12.20 -0.88 -2.23
CA THR A 90 -12.85 -0.31 -1.05
C THR A 90 -11.82 0.41 -0.21
N ILE A 91 -12.05 1.69 0.07
CA ILE A 91 -11.13 2.59 0.76
C ILE A 91 -11.79 3.02 2.08
N GLY A 92 -11.18 2.68 3.20
CA GLY A 92 -11.62 3.10 4.52
C GLY A 92 -10.98 4.43 4.91
N LEU A 93 -11.79 5.37 5.38
CA LEU A 93 -11.39 6.71 5.82
C LEU A 93 -11.82 6.91 7.28
N LYS A 94 -10.92 7.38 8.14
CA LYS A 94 -11.23 7.63 9.56
C LYS A 94 -10.64 8.93 10.07
N SER A 95 -11.36 9.56 11.00
CA SER A 95 -10.80 10.67 11.79
C SER A 95 -9.68 10.16 12.71
N PRO A 96 -8.68 10.98 13.07
CA PRO A 96 -7.60 10.56 13.97
C PRO A 96 -8.12 10.19 15.36
N THR A 97 -9.07 10.97 15.88
CA THR A 97 -9.70 10.79 17.19
C THR A 97 -11.18 11.16 17.16
N ILE A 98 -11.86 10.96 18.29
CA ILE A 98 -13.14 11.65 18.56
C ILE A 98 -12.89 13.18 18.61
N LEU A 99 -13.94 13.96 18.45
CA LEU A 99 -13.93 15.43 18.37
C LEU A 99 -13.03 16.00 17.27
N ARG A 100 -12.64 15.16 16.30
CA ARG A 100 -11.92 15.54 15.10
C ARG A 100 -12.71 15.05 13.89
N GLY A 101 -12.71 15.85 12.84
CA GLY A 101 -13.20 15.46 11.53
C GLY A 101 -12.13 14.74 10.71
N TYR A 102 -12.42 14.52 9.44
CA TYR A 102 -11.41 14.21 8.44
C TYR A 102 -11.70 14.99 7.16
N LYS A 103 -10.69 15.13 6.30
CA LYS A 103 -10.85 15.66 4.94
C LYS A 103 -9.86 14.98 4.02
N PHE A 104 -10.33 14.13 3.11
CA PHE A 104 -9.50 13.40 2.16
C PHE A 104 -9.91 13.72 0.74
N GLU A 105 -8.93 13.86 -0.16
CA GLU A 105 -9.15 13.74 -1.60
C GLU A 105 -8.88 12.30 -2.01
N VAL A 106 -9.87 11.65 -2.60
CA VAL A 106 -9.77 10.27 -3.09
C VAL A 106 -9.82 10.30 -4.61
N GLU A 107 -8.75 9.82 -5.24
CA GLU A 107 -8.66 9.64 -6.68
C GLU A 107 -8.39 8.17 -7.03
N VAL A 108 -9.18 7.62 -7.94
CA VAL A 108 -8.97 6.27 -8.47
C VAL A 108 -8.85 6.35 -9.97
N TYR A 109 -7.87 5.63 -10.51
CA TYR A 109 -7.58 5.58 -11.93
C TYR A 109 -7.80 4.16 -12.46
N GLY A 110 -8.42 4.06 -13.63
CA GLY A 110 -8.63 2.84 -14.39
C GLY A 110 -7.82 2.83 -15.68
N ASN A 111 -7.52 1.65 -16.20
CA ASN A 111 -6.95 1.46 -17.53
C ASN A 111 -7.59 0.23 -18.19
N ASP A 112 -7.87 0.29 -19.49
CA ASP A 112 -8.32 -0.86 -20.26
C ASP A 112 -7.12 -1.76 -20.58
N PRO A 113 -7.08 -3.01 -20.07
CA PRO A 113 -5.99 -3.93 -20.39
C PRO A 113 -5.94 -4.30 -21.88
N ASN A 114 -7.04 -4.11 -22.63
CA ASN A 114 -7.15 -4.48 -24.05
C ASN A 114 -6.76 -3.37 -25.03
N LEU A 115 -6.68 -2.10 -24.60
CA LEU A 115 -6.28 -0.98 -25.48
C LEU A 115 -4.78 -0.99 -25.83
N ASN A 116 -4.02 -1.93 -25.27
CA ASN A 116 -2.62 -2.17 -25.61
C ASN A 116 -2.49 -3.54 -26.28
N GLY A 117 -2.16 -3.56 -27.57
CA GLY A 117 -1.61 -4.74 -28.29
C GLY A 117 -0.25 -5.23 -27.77
N ASN A 118 0.05 -4.90 -26.52
CA ASN A 118 1.20 -5.25 -25.71
C ASN A 118 0.62 -5.49 -24.31
N GLY A 119 0.17 -6.71 -24.04
CA GLY A 119 -0.42 -7.17 -22.78
C GLY A 119 0.56 -7.02 -21.61
N ARG A 120 0.62 -5.80 -21.07
CA ARG A 120 1.72 -5.35 -20.20
C ARG A 120 1.22 -4.90 -18.80
N TYR A 121 0.01 -5.32 -18.44
CA TYR A 121 -0.52 -5.32 -17.07
C TYR A 121 -0.91 -6.75 -16.67
N LEU A 122 0.09 -7.62 -16.46
CA LEU A 122 -0.11 -8.93 -15.85
C LEU A 122 -0.27 -8.76 -14.32
N SER A 123 -1.49 -8.47 -13.87
CA SER A 123 -2.04 -9.19 -12.73
C SER A 123 -2.98 -10.20 -13.34
N LYS A 124 -2.52 -11.45 -13.51
CA LYS A 124 -3.42 -12.55 -13.84
C LYS A 124 -4.23 -12.84 -12.58
N GLY A 125 -5.25 -12.03 -12.33
CA GLY A 125 -6.28 -12.26 -11.32
C GLY A 125 -7.09 -13.47 -11.74
N GLY A 126 -6.60 -14.66 -11.43
CA GLY A 126 -7.46 -15.81 -11.24
C GLY A 126 -8.36 -15.51 -10.04
N TYR A 127 -9.66 -15.75 -10.17
CA TYR A 127 -10.57 -15.79 -9.05
C TYR A 127 -10.05 -16.80 -8.03
N GLN A 128 -9.45 -16.30 -6.97
CA GLN A 128 -9.08 -17.06 -5.80
C GLN A 128 -9.11 -16.06 -4.64
N HIS A 129 -9.75 -16.44 -3.54
CA HIS A 129 -9.95 -15.64 -2.33
C HIS A 129 -8.61 -15.42 -1.60
N CYS A 130 -7.61 -14.91 -2.33
CA CYS A 130 -6.25 -14.74 -1.90
C CYS A 130 -6.06 -13.29 -1.49
N LYS A 131 -5.78 -13.04 -0.22
CA LYS A 131 -5.38 -11.72 0.29
C LYS A 131 -3.94 -11.42 -0.17
N THR A 132 -3.76 -11.19 -1.48
CA THR A 132 -2.47 -10.86 -2.09
C THR A 132 -2.28 -9.34 -2.07
N VAL A 133 -1.13 -8.87 -1.60
CA VAL A 133 -0.78 -7.45 -1.54
C VAL A 133 0.37 -7.20 -2.50
N ILE A 134 0.13 -6.44 -3.57
CA ILE A 134 1.17 -6.03 -4.51
C ILE A 134 1.21 -4.51 -4.52
N VAL A 135 2.38 -3.94 -4.24
CA VAL A 135 2.60 -2.50 -4.24
C VAL A 135 3.84 -2.17 -5.08
N GLY A 136 3.79 -1.06 -5.82
CA GLY A 136 4.91 -0.57 -6.62
C GLY A 136 5.18 -1.38 -7.91
N GLN A 137 6.39 -1.23 -8.45
CA GLN A 137 6.84 -1.92 -9.64
C GLN A 137 7.41 -3.30 -9.30
N THR A 138 6.74 -4.36 -9.75
CA THR A 138 7.15 -5.76 -9.56
C THR A 138 7.44 -6.47 -10.88
N SER A 139 7.48 -5.71 -11.98
CA SER A 139 7.71 -6.23 -13.32
C SER A 139 8.94 -5.58 -13.95
N ASP A 140 9.87 -6.42 -14.42
CA ASP A 140 11.12 -5.96 -15.00
C ASP A 140 10.92 -5.65 -16.50
N TYR A 141 10.54 -4.41 -16.80
CA TYR A 141 10.24 -3.99 -18.18
C TYR A 141 11.49 -3.68 -19.00
N ASN A 142 12.53 -3.18 -18.35
CA ASN A 142 13.73 -2.60 -18.98
C ASN A 142 15.04 -2.96 -18.22
N GLY A 143 15.04 -3.97 -17.35
CA GLY A 143 16.18 -4.29 -16.49
C GLY A 143 16.35 -3.33 -15.29
N GLN A 144 15.37 -2.45 -15.05
CA GLN A 144 15.41 -1.40 -14.02
C GLN A 144 14.87 -1.87 -12.67
N VAL A 145 14.15 -2.99 -12.62
CA VAL A 145 13.47 -3.46 -11.40
C VAL A 145 13.74 -4.95 -11.26
N ARG A 146 14.61 -5.32 -10.32
CA ARG A 146 15.03 -6.70 -10.09
C ARG A 146 14.48 -7.19 -8.76
N LYS A 147 14.04 -8.44 -8.74
CA LYS A 147 13.74 -9.12 -7.49
C LYS A 147 15.04 -9.28 -6.70
N VAL A 148 15.08 -8.66 -5.52
CA VAL A 148 16.25 -8.66 -4.64
C VAL A 148 16.07 -9.52 -3.40
N PHE A 149 14.82 -9.86 -3.09
CA PHE A 149 14.46 -10.65 -1.95
C PHE A 149 13.28 -11.53 -2.31
N GLU A 150 13.36 -12.77 -1.86
CA GLU A 150 12.29 -13.74 -1.93
C GLU A 150 12.30 -14.53 -0.64
N LYS A 151 11.13 -14.65 -0.01
CA LYS A 151 10.95 -15.54 1.13
C LYS A 151 9.58 -16.21 1.06
N ASN A 152 9.59 -17.53 1.04
CA ASN A 152 8.39 -18.33 1.31
C ASN A 152 8.28 -18.56 2.81
N ILE A 153 7.08 -18.31 3.34
CA ILE A 153 6.71 -18.63 4.72
C ILE A 153 5.49 -19.53 4.70
N GLU A 154 5.50 -20.53 5.57
CA GLU A 154 4.39 -21.46 5.72
C GLU A 154 4.16 -21.77 7.20
N ALA A 155 2.89 -21.85 7.58
CA ALA A 155 2.48 -22.20 8.92
C ALA A 155 1.29 -23.16 8.87
N THR A 156 1.35 -24.22 9.67
CA THR A 156 0.26 -25.18 9.80
C THR A 156 -0.87 -24.63 10.66
N ALA A 157 -2.09 -25.09 10.37
CA ALA A 157 -3.28 -24.77 11.14
C ALA A 157 -3.19 -25.33 12.56
N ILE A 158 -3.44 -24.49 13.57
CA ILE A 158 -3.69 -24.94 14.95
C ILE A 158 -5.03 -24.38 15.42
N PRO A 159 -5.97 -25.23 15.86
CA PRO A 159 -7.26 -24.77 16.38
C PRO A 159 -7.13 -23.67 17.43
N PHE A 160 -8.00 -22.67 17.33
CA PHE A 160 -8.12 -21.53 18.25
C PHE A 160 -6.92 -20.56 18.34
N ILE A 161 -5.79 -20.88 17.71
CA ILE A 161 -4.58 -20.04 17.72
C ILE A 161 -4.48 -19.24 16.41
N LYS A 162 -4.04 -17.99 16.53
CA LYS A 162 -3.58 -17.17 15.40
C LYS A 162 -2.05 -17.19 15.36
N ARG A 163 -1.48 -17.20 14.17
CA ARG A 163 -0.03 -17.09 13.95
C ARG A 163 0.28 -15.68 13.47
N GLU A 164 1.39 -15.14 13.95
CA GLU A 164 1.93 -13.88 13.48
C GLU A 164 3.40 -14.11 13.16
N GLU A 165 3.82 -13.64 11.98
CA GLU A 165 5.21 -13.68 11.55
C GLU A 165 5.59 -12.35 10.92
N GLU A 166 6.79 -11.87 11.27
CA GLU A 166 7.33 -10.63 10.72
C GLU A 166 8.57 -10.94 9.89
N ILE A 167 8.60 -10.39 8.68
CA ILE A 167 9.67 -10.54 7.71
C ILE A 167 10.27 -9.16 7.54
N TYR A 168 11.53 -9.03 7.91
CA TYR A 168 12.30 -7.82 7.73
C TYR A 168 13.27 -8.00 6.57
N PHE A 169 13.28 -7.02 5.66
CA PHE A 169 14.27 -6.91 4.62
C PHE A 169 14.85 -5.49 4.63
N GLU A 170 16.16 -5.40 4.52
CA GLU A 170 16.88 -4.14 4.41
C GLU A 170 18.00 -4.27 3.39
N TYR A 171 18.17 -3.24 2.57
CA TYR A 171 19.25 -3.14 1.63
C TYR A 171 20.59 -2.93 2.34
N PRO A 172 21.62 -3.74 2.02
CA PRO A 172 22.96 -3.54 2.57
C PRO A 172 23.63 -2.26 2.05
N GLN A 173 23.15 -1.68 0.95
CA GLN A 173 23.66 -0.42 0.39
C GLN A 173 22.60 0.68 0.51
N GLY A 174 22.92 1.74 1.26
CA GLY A 174 21.97 2.76 1.71
C GLY A 174 21.33 3.64 0.62
N ASP A 175 21.74 3.51 -0.64
CA ASP A 175 21.22 4.32 -1.75
C ASP A 175 20.16 3.61 -2.60
N GLN A 176 19.98 2.29 -2.42
CA GLN A 176 18.93 1.55 -3.12
C GLN A 176 17.58 1.71 -2.40
N ARG A 177 16.54 1.97 -3.19
CA ARG A 177 15.17 2.17 -2.70
C ARG A 177 14.28 1.09 -3.28
N ILE A 178 13.47 0.46 -2.43
CA ILE A 178 12.49 -0.53 -2.84
C ILE A 178 11.52 0.10 -3.83
N LYS A 179 11.41 -0.50 -5.01
CA LYS A 179 10.51 -0.09 -6.10
C LYS A 179 9.22 -0.87 -6.11
N GLY A 180 9.21 -2.10 -5.59
CA GLY A 180 8.00 -2.91 -5.49
C GLY A 180 8.08 -4.01 -4.44
N ILE A 181 6.92 -4.44 -3.97
CA ILE A 181 6.75 -5.53 -3.02
C ILE A 181 5.56 -6.35 -3.50
N ALA A 182 5.70 -7.67 -3.58
CA ALA A 182 4.60 -8.59 -3.83
C ALA A 182 4.50 -9.59 -2.68
N ILE A 183 3.35 -9.65 -2.03
CA ILE A 183 3.02 -10.62 -1.00
C ILE A 183 1.89 -11.47 -1.56
N LYS A 184 2.23 -12.66 -2.02
CA LYS A 184 1.32 -13.56 -2.72
C LYS A 184 0.90 -14.67 -1.78
N ASP A 185 -0.40 -14.83 -1.59
CA ASP A 185 -0.93 -16.04 -0.99
C ASP A 185 -0.93 -17.16 -2.05
N LEU A 186 -0.25 -18.27 -1.75
CA LEU A 186 -0.09 -19.39 -2.66
C LEU A 186 -1.19 -20.44 -2.52
N GLU A 187 -1.93 -20.44 -1.41
CA GLU A 187 -2.93 -21.46 -1.09
C GLU A 187 -4.35 -20.89 -0.95
N GLY A 188 -4.52 -19.56 -1.04
CA GLY A 188 -5.81 -18.90 -0.89
C GLY A 188 -6.35 -19.01 0.53
N GLY A 189 -5.45 -18.88 1.50
CA GLY A 189 -5.78 -18.88 2.91
C GLY A 189 -6.41 -17.56 3.37
N GLU A 190 -6.84 -17.56 4.62
CA GLU A 190 -7.47 -16.39 5.26
C GLU A 190 -6.44 -15.46 5.93
N ALA A 191 -5.15 -15.66 5.67
CA ALA A 191 -4.10 -14.87 6.27
C ALA A 191 -4.04 -13.46 5.71
N GLU A 192 -3.76 -12.51 6.59
CA GLU A 192 -3.74 -11.08 6.35
C GLU A 192 -2.28 -10.61 6.31
N PRO A 193 -1.67 -10.52 5.13
CA PRO A 193 -0.39 -9.86 4.96
C PRO A 193 -0.55 -8.34 5.00
N SER A 194 0.41 -7.66 5.61
CA SER A 194 0.45 -6.21 5.74
C SER A 194 1.89 -5.71 5.75
N ILE A 195 2.11 -4.47 5.32
CA ILE A 195 3.39 -3.77 5.49
C ILE A 195 3.21 -2.83 6.68
N ASN A 196 3.94 -3.06 7.76
CA ASN A 196 3.78 -2.28 9.00
C ASN A 196 4.84 -1.17 9.13
N ARG A 197 6.01 -1.30 8.48
CA ARG A 197 7.12 -0.32 8.48
C ARG A 197 7.91 -0.36 7.16
N GLY A 198 8.45 0.78 6.76
CA GLY A 198 9.24 0.92 5.53
C GLY A 198 8.37 0.79 4.27
N GLY A 199 8.93 0.22 3.20
CA GLY A 199 8.21 -0.07 1.97
C GLY A 199 8.75 0.66 0.75
N LEU A 200 7.88 1.04 -0.18
CA LEU A 200 8.27 1.72 -1.42
C LEU A 200 9.03 3.02 -1.12
N GLY A 201 10.15 3.25 -1.80
CA GLY A 201 10.98 4.43 -1.59
C GLY A 201 11.87 4.39 -0.35
N PHE A 202 11.77 3.37 0.51
CA PHE A 202 12.67 3.11 1.63
C PHE A 202 13.75 2.10 1.25
N ASN A 203 14.85 2.06 2.00
CA ASN A 203 15.87 1.01 1.89
C ASN A 203 15.50 -0.25 2.69
N PHE A 204 14.38 -0.26 3.43
CA PHE A 204 13.93 -1.39 4.22
C PHE A 204 12.41 -1.56 4.13
N VAL A 205 11.94 -2.77 4.44
CA VAL A 205 10.52 -3.11 4.58
C VAL A 205 10.36 -4.15 5.67
N ASN A 206 9.31 -3.99 6.47
CA ASN A 206 8.84 -4.99 7.40
C ASN A 206 7.42 -5.42 6.98
N VAL A 207 7.30 -6.70 6.63
CA VAL A 207 6.05 -7.35 6.26
C VAL A 207 5.59 -8.16 7.45
N LYS A 208 4.35 -7.96 7.89
CA LYS A 208 3.69 -8.73 8.92
C LYS A 208 2.60 -9.59 8.30
N VAL A 209 2.66 -10.89 8.56
CA VAL A 209 1.65 -11.86 8.15
C VAL A 209 0.92 -12.36 9.38
N LYS A 210 -0.41 -12.33 9.33
CA LYS A 210 -1.26 -12.82 10.42
C LYS A 210 -2.27 -13.84 9.92
N SER A 211 -2.32 -15.02 10.52
CA SER A 211 -3.31 -16.04 10.15
C SER A 211 -4.70 -15.70 10.70
N ALA A 212 -5.74 -16.24 10.06
CA ALA A 212 -7.03 -16.40 10.71
C ALA A 212 -6.93 -17.44 11.84
N ARG A 213 -7.88 -17.38 12.77
CA ARG A 213 -7.91 -18.29 13.91
C ARG A 213 -8.17 -19.71 13.40
N GLY A 214 -7.31 -20.66 13.77
CA GLY A 214 -7.49 -22.04 13.33
C GLY A 214 -7.03 -22.32 11.90
N SER A 215 -6.46 -21.35 11.18
CA SER A 215 -5.99 -21.52 9.81
C SER A 215 -4.46 -21.55 9.73
N GLY A 216 -3.95 -22.27 8.73
CA GLY A 216 -2.57 -22.14 8.28
C GLY A 216 -2.44 -21.00 7.26
N TYR A 217 -1.24 -20.84 6.71
CA TYR A 217 -0.99 -20.01 5.54
C TYR A 217 0.25 -20.48 4.79
N LYS A 218 0.29 -20.15 3.50
CA LYS A 218 1.49 -20.26 2.67
C LYS A 218 1.63 -18.99 1.83
N ILE A 219 2.59 -18.16 2.20
CA ILE A 219 2.77 -16.83 1.63
C ILE A 219 4.17 -16.70 1.04
N LEU A 220 4.23 -16.12 -0.15
CA LEU A 220 5.45 -15.72 -0.83
C LEU A 220 5.61 -14.21 -0.75
N VAL A 221 6.68 -13.75 -0.10
CA VAL A 221 7.07 -12.33 -0.06
C VAL A 221 8.22 -12.10 -1.03
N GLU A 222 8.03 -11.18 -1.97
CA GLU A 222 9.02 -10.73 -2.94
C GLU A 222 9.24 -9.22 -2.79
N VAL A 223 10.49 -8.78 -2.83
CA VAL A 223 10.86 -7.35 -2.85
C VAL A 223 11.68 -7.07 -4.10
N TYR A 224 11.42 -5.92 -4.71
CA TYR A 224 11.98 -5.46 -5.97
C TYR A 224 12.61 -4.08 -5.82
N ALA A 225 13.78 -3.85 -6.42
CA ALA A 225 14.34 -2.51 -6.65
C ALA A 225 15.22 -2.41 -7.90
#